data_AF-A0AAW2LXQ6-F1
#
_entry.id   AF-A0AAW2LXQ6-F1
#
_cell.length_a   1.000
_cell.length_b   1.000
_cell.length_c   1.000
_cell.angle_alpha   90.00
_cell.angle_beta   90.00
_cell.angle_gamma   90.00
#
_symmetry.space_group_name_H-M   'P 1'
#
loop_
_entity.id
_entity.type
_entity.pdbx_description
1 polymer ?
#
loop_
_entity_poly.entity_id
_entity_poly.type
_entity_poly.pdbx_seq_one_letter_code
_entity_poly.pdbx_strand_id
1 'polypeptide(L)'
;MSPSTSALILVSAVLLLSSATTSAYNVTLILEKYPDYTEFNNLLSKTGVADEINRRQTITVFALSNGHFGDISSKKDDVQKRIISTHVVLDYYDVTKLKQYNTSKGPLTTLFQTYGQAKGQQGFLNVVVKEGEVFLSSAVKGASMDTKVESSVASQPYNISILSISSPIIAPGIDGALSPASAKQPNAPPQLVRGRQRRKARSKKRLLLLVQRVTVERRPMVAQSYLQMQIAPP
;
A
#
# COMPACT_ATOMS: atom_id res chain seq x y z
N MET A 1 57.92 24.49 17.28
CA MET A 1 57.00 25.48 17.87
C MET A 1 56.03 24.72 18.75
N SER A 2 56.14 24.83 20.07
CA SER A 2 55.20 24.18 21.01
C SER A 2 53.86 24.92 20.96
N PRO A 3 52.72 24.21 20.93
CA PRO A 3 51.43 24.88 21.01
C PRO A 3 51.33 25.64 22.34
N SER A 4 50.91 26.90 22.28
CA SER A 4 50.71 27.73 23.46
C SER A 4 49.63 27.11 24.35
N THR A 5 49.91 26.96 25.65
CA THR A 5 49.01 26.37 26.66
C THR A 5 47.64 27.04 26.66
N SER A 6 47.57 28.33 26.32
CA SER A 6 46.33 29.10 26.18
C SER A 6 45.44 28.63 25.02
N ALA A 7 46.03 28.16 23.92
CA ALA A 7 45.28 27.63 22.78
C ALA A 7 44.65 26.27 23.11
N LEU A 8 45.32 25.43 23.90
CA LEU A 8 44.80 24.16 24.39
C LEU A 8 43.59 24.35 25.32
N ILE A 9 43.63 25.36 26.20
CA ILE A 9 42.51 25.69 27.10
C ILE A 9 41.29 26.20 26.32
N LEU A 10 41.50 27.06 25.32
CA LEU A 10 40.43 27.58 24.45
C LEU A 10 39.76 26.47 23.63
N VAL A 11 40.55 25.55 23.06
CA VAL A 11 40.02 24.40 22.30
C VAL A 11 39.24 23.45 23.23
N SER A 12 39.73 23.20 24.45
CA SER A 12 39.02 22.40 25.45
C SER A 12 37.69 23.04 25.88
N ALA A 13 37.63 24.37 26.02
CA ALA A 13 36.41 25.08 26.39
C ALA A 13 35.36 25.03 25.28
N VAL A 14 35.76 25.14 24.00
CA VAL A 14 34.85 25.02 22.85
C VAL A 14 34.31 23.59 22.70
N LEU A 15 35.13 22.57 22.96
CA LEU A 15 34.70 21.16 22.95
C LEU A 15 33.67 20.85 24.06
N LEU A 16 33.81 21.45 25.25
CA LEU A 16 32.85 21.25 26.35
C LEU A 16 31.51 21.95 26.10
N LEU A 17 31.50 23.09 25.42
CA LEU A 17 30.28 23.78 24.98
C LEU A 17 29.53 23.06 23.84
N SER A 18 30.18 22.08 23.20
CA SER A 18 29.60 21.27 22.12
C SER A 18 28.81 20.05 22.64
N SER A 19 28.62 19.95 23.96
CA SER A 19 27.77 18.93 24.58
C SER A 19 26.32 19.21 24.20
N ALA A 20 25.90 18.75 23.02
CA ALA A 20 24.51 18.78 22.60
C ALA A 20 23.67 18.17 23.71
N THR A 21 22.76 18.95 24.28
CA THR A 21 21.76 18.45 25.22
C THR A 21 20.90 17.43 24.46
N THR A 22 21.25 16.15 24.54
CA THR A 22 20.41 15.08 24.05
C THR A 22 19.22 15.01 25.00
N SER A 23 18.07 15.53 24.59
CA SER A 23 16.81 15.27 25.27
C SER A 23 16.53 13.77 25.15
N ALA A 24 16.82 13.07 26.23
CA ALA A 24 16.50 11.65 26.36
C ALA A 24 15.03 11.53 26.74
N TYR A 25 14.22 11.01 25.83
CA TYR A 25 12.86 10.58 26.11
C TYR A 25 12.80 9.07 26.12
N ASN A 26 11.80 8.52 26.83
CA ASN A 26 11.48 7.11 26.76
C ASN A 26 10.00 6.96 26.42
N VAL A 27 9.72 6.41 25.24
CA VAL A 27 8.35 6.26 24.73
C VAL A 27 7.49 5.41 25.65
N THR A 28 8.04 4.38 26.30
CA THR A 28 7.26 3.50 27.16
C THR A 28 6.85 4.20 28.46
N LEU A 29 7.77 4.97 29.06
CA LEU A 29 7.49 5.78 30.24
C LEU A 29 6.52 6.94 29.96
N ILE A 30 6.53 7.46 28.73
CA ILE A 30 5.54 8.46 28.31
C ILE A 30 4.16 7.79 28.21
N LEU A 31 4.07 6.67 27.49
CA LEU A 31 2.81 5.96 27.25
C LEU A 31 2.21 5.32 28.51
N GLU A 32 3.03 4.94 29.49
CA GLU A 32 2.57 4.41 30.79
C GLU A 32 1.62 5.36 31.54
N LYS A 33 1.68 6.67 31.25
CA LYS A 33 0.80 7.68 31.85
C LYS A 33 -0.61 7.67 31.25
N TYR A 34 -0.83 6.92 30.17
CA TYR A 34 -2.07 6.91 29.40
C TYR A 34 -2.64 5.47 29.34
N PRO A 35 -3.61 5.13 30.20
CA PRO A 35 -4.12 3.76 30.31
C PRO A 35 -4.75 3.22 29.02
N ASP A 36 -5.28 4.12 28.18
CA ASP A 36 -5.90 3.81 26.89
C ASP A 36 -4.92 3.30 25.82
N TYR A 37 -3.60 3.35 26.07
CA TYR A 37 -2.56 2.94 25.12
C TYR A 37 -1.67 1.82 25.66
N THR A 38 -2.13 1.09 26.68
CA THR A 38 -1.38 0.01 27.32
C THR A 38 -1.08 -1.15 26.37
N GLU A 39 -2.02 -1.55 25.52
CA GLU A 39 -1.77 -2.58 24.49
C GLU A 39 -0.70 -2.15 23.49
N PHE A 40 -0.76 -0.89 23.03
CA PHE A 40 0.24 -0.33 22.12
C PHE A 40 1.64 -0.32 22.76
N ASN A 41 1.73 0.13 24.02
CA ASN A 41 2.98 0.22 24.75
C ASN A 41 3.62 -1.17 24.99
N ASN A 42 2.79 -2.16 25.35
CA ASN A 42 3.23 -3.54 25.48
C ASN A 42 3.75 -4.10 24.16
N LEU A 43 3.07 -3.78 23.05
CA LEU A 43 3.47 -4.26 21.73
C LEU A 43 4.77 -3.60 21.25
N LEU A 44 4.96 -2.29 21.47
CA LEU A 44 6.22 -1.60 21.22
C LEU A 44 7.39 -2.27 21.96
N SER A 45 7.16 -2.62 23.23
CA SER A 45 8.15 -3.28 24.08
C SER A 45 8.45 -4.70 23.60
N LYS A 46 7.41 -5.52 23.39
CA LYS A 46 7.53 -6.93 22.94
C LYS A 46 8.28 -7.04 21.60
N THR A 47 8.04 -6.11 20.67
CA THR A 47 8.64 -6.13 19.33
C THR A 47 10.04 -5.50 19.28
N GLY A 48 10.50 -4.88 20.37
CA GLY A 48 11.76 -4.12 20.43
C GLY A 48 11.71 -2.78 19.68
N VAL A 49 10.54 -2.37 19.18
CA VAL A 49 10.38 -1.07 18.50
C VAL A 49 10.52 0.09 19.49
N ALA A 50 10.17 -0.11 20.76
CA ALA A 50 10.41 0.87 21.83
C ALA A 50 11.89 1.29 21.92
N ASP A 51 12.82 0.34 21.88
CA ASP A 51 14.26 0.62 21.94
C ASP A 51 14.75 1.41 20.73
N GLU A 52 14.19 1.13 19.56
CA GLU A 52 14.54 1.81 18.33
C GLU A 52 14.00 3.25 18.29
N ILE A 53 12.83 3.49 18.88
CA ILE A 53 12.29 4.84 19.11
C ILE A 53 13.21 5.60 20.08
N ASN A 54 13.54 5.00 21.22
CA ASN A 54 14.31 5.64 22.30
C ASN A 54 15.74 6.00 21.90
N ARG A 55 16.29 5.42 20.83
CA ARG A 55 17.63 5.74 20.29
C ARG A 55 17.63 6.92 19.32
N ARG A 56 16.47 7.48 18.99
CA ARG A 56 16.35 8.56 17.99
C ARG A 56 16.18 9.91 18.67
N GLN A 57 16.76 10.95 18.05
CA GLN A 57 16.62 12.32 18.55
C GLN A 57 15.23 12.90 18.23
N THR A 58 14.70 12.53 17.07
CA THR A 58 13.49 13.09 16.48
C THR A 58 12.61 11.94 15.97
N ILE A 59 11.34 11.91 16.36
CA ILE A 59 10.38 10.86 15.96
C ILE A 59 8.94 11.36 16.08
N THR A 60 8.04 10.77 15.29
CA THR A 60 6.59 10.82 15.50
C THR A 60 6.05 9.41 15.65
N VAL A 61 5.24 9.16 16.67
CA VAL A 61 4.61 7.87 16.96
C VAL A 61 3.11 8.01 16.78
N PHE A 62 2.54 7.25 15.85
CA PHE A 62 1.10 7.14 15.67
C PHE A 62 0.57 6.00 16.55
N ALA A 63 -0.02 6.36 17.69
CA ALA A 63 -0.47 5.42 18.70
C ALA A 63 -1.91 4.96 18.46
N LEU A 64 -2.15 3.66 18.61
CA LEU A 64 -3.47 3.06 18.59
C LEU A 64 -3.99 2.92 20.01
N SER A 65 -5.22 3.36 20.26
CA SER A 65 -5.91 3.08 21.52
C SER A 65 -6.27 1.60 21.63
N ASN A 66 -6.46 1.14 22.87
CA ASN A 66 -6.88 -0.22 23.18
C ASN A 66 -8.15 -0.60 22.39
N GLY A 67 -8.22 -1.85 21.93
CA GLY A 67 -9.34 -2.34 21.10
C GLY A 67 -9.18 -2.21 19.58
N HIS A 68 -8.18 -1.46 19.08
CA HIS A 68 -7.92 -1.32 17.63
C HIS A 68 -6.82 -2.25 17.08
N PHE A 69 -6.58 -3.38 17.75
CA PHE A 69 -5.47 -4.31 17.46
C PHE A 69 -5.86 -5.63 16.79
N GLY A 70 -7.14 -5.87 16.49
CA GLY A 70 -7.61 -7.17 15.96
C GLY A 70 -6.83 -7.67 14.74
N ASP A 71 -6.55 -6.76 13.80
CA ASP A 71 -5.82 -7.07 12.56
C ASP A 71 -4.31 -7.26 12.76
N ILE A 72 -3.77 -6.79 13.88
CA ILE A 72 -2.34 -6.87 14.22
C ILE A 72 -2.06 -8.10 15.11
N SER A 73 -2.87 -8.29 16.14
CA SER A 73 -2.71 -9.35 17.16
C SER A 73 -2.77 -10.76 16.59
N SER A 74 -3.50 -10.96 15.49
CA SER A 74 -3.59 -12.24 14.77
C SER A 74 -2.37 -12.55 13.89
N LYS A 75 -1.44 -11.59 13.71
CA LYS A 75 -0.24 -11.77 12.88
C LYS A 75 0.92 -12.36 13.69
N LYS A 76 1.90 -12.94 12.98
CA LYS A 76 3.15 -13.41 13.56
C LYS A 76 3.96 -12.25 14.14
N ASP A 77 4.77 -12.51 15.17
CA ASP A 77 5.57 -11.49 15.86
C ASP A 77 6.47 -10.67 14.91
N ASP A 78 7.06 -11.31 13.90
CA ASP A 78 7.87 -10.61 12.90
C ASP A 78 7.04 -9.64 12.04
N VAL A 79 5.81 -10.01 11.71
CA VAL A 79 4.85 -9.17 10.99
C VAL A 79 4.34 -8.05 11.90
N GLN A 80 4.04 -8.34 13.17
CA GLN A 80 3.64 -7.35 14.16
C GLN A 80 4.72 -6.26 14.29
N LYS A 81 5.99 -6.66 14.39
CA LYS A 81 7.12 -5.72 14.39
C LYS A 81 7.09 -4.83 13.14
N ARG A 82 7.01 -5.42 11.95
CA ARG A 82 6.96 -4.64 10.69
C ARG A 82 5.81 -3.65 10.66
N ILE A 83 4.60 -4.07 11.05
CA ILE A 83 3.41 -3.21 11.11
C ILE A 83 3.62 -2.08 12.12
N ILE A 84 4.06 -2.36 13.33
CA ILE A 84 4.23 -1.30 14.34
C ILE A 84 5.34 -0.33 13.95
N SER A 85 6.38 -0.79 13.27
CA SER A 85 7.42 0.09 12.72
C SER A 85 6.91 1.00 11.59
N THR A 86 5.78 0.72 10.92
CA THR A 86 5.16 1.69 9.98
C THR A 86 4.43 2.82 10.70
N HIS A 87 4.05 2.62 11.96
CA HIS A 87 3.37 3.62 12.78
C HIS A 87 4.34 4.66 13.37
N VAL A 88 5.64 4.50 13.11
CA VAL A 88 6.70 5.36 13.66
C VAL A 88 7.36 6.09 12.49
N VAL A 89 7.21 7.42 12.43
CA VAL A 89 7.80 8.28 11.39
C VAL A 89 9.09 8.92 11.92
N LEU A 90 10.11 8.96 11.06
CA LEU A 90 11.48 9.34 11.42
C LEU A 90 11.66 10.84 11.71
N ASP A 91 10.72 11.67 11.27
CA ASP A 91 10.72 13.12 11.49
C ASP A 91 9.68 13.52 12.54
N TYR A 92 9.81 14.73 13.07
CA TYR A 92 8.85 15.29 14.03
C TYR A 92 7.71 16.00 13.29
N TYR A 93 6.49 15.54 13.58
CA TYR A 93 5.24 16.12 13.15
C TYR A 93 4.27 16.17 14.33
N ASP A 94 3.75 17.36 14.61
CA ASP A 94 2.56 17.53 15.43
C ASP A 94 1.33 17.70 14.53
N VAL A 95 0.14 17.75 15.15
CA VAL A 95 -1.13 17.93 14.43
C VAL A 95 -1.11 19.16 13.53
N THR A 96 -0.50 20.27 13.96
CA THR A 96 -0.42 21.52 13.20
C THR A 96 0.45 21.35 11.96
N LYS A 97 1.63 20.74 12.10
CA LYS A 97 2.54 20.44 10.98
C LYS A 97 1.91 19.49 9.97
N LEU A 98 1.13 18.51 10.43
CA LEU A 98 0.42 17.59 9.54
C LEU A 98 -0.73 18.27 8.80
N LYS A 99 -1.49 19.15 9.46
CA LYS A 99 -2.55 19.95 8.80
C LYS A 99 -1.99 20.88 7.71
N GLN A 100 -0.73 21.29 7.85
CA GLN A 100 -0.01 22.13 6.88
C GLN A 100 0.91 21.31 5.97
N TYR A 101 0.78 19.98 5.94
CA TYR A 101 1.68 19.13 5.18
C TYR A 101 1.52 19.38 3.67
N ASN A 102 2.62 19.78 3.04
CA ASN A 102 2.68 19.94 1.58
C ASN A 102 2.92 18.56 0.95
N THR A 103 1.88 17.97 0.34
CA THR A 103 1.95 16.64 -0.29
C THR A 103 2.99 16.54 -1.41
N SER A 104 3.40 17.66 -2.00
CA SER A 104 4.51 17.70 -2.98
C SER A 104 5.87 17.34 -2.37
N LYS A 105 6.00 17.33 -1.04
CA LYS A 105 7.21 16.84 -0.32
C LYS A 105 7.35 15.32 -0.39
N GLY A 106 6.35 14.60 -0.88
CA GLY A 106 6.33 13.14 -0.95
C GLY A 106 5.68 12.50 0.27
N PRO A 107 5.88 11.20 0.49
CA PRO A 107 5.37 10.50 1.67
C PRO A 107 6.31 10.63 2.88
N LEU A 108 5.78 10.37 4.07
CA LEU A 108 6.55 10.28 5.31
C LEU A 108 7.35 8.98 5.35
N THR A 109 8.62 9.06 5.75
CA THR A 109 9.46 7.87 5.92
C THR A 109 9.27 7.28 7.31
N THR A 110 9.00 5.97 7.38
CA THR A 110 8.78 5.26 8.64
C THR A 110 10.01 4.51 9.13
N LEU A 111 9.99 4.08 10.38
CA LEU A 111 11.01 3.23 10.97
C LEU A 111 11.15 1.91 10.20
N PHE A 112 10.05 1.34 9.70
CA PHE A 112 10.08 0.10 8.92
C PHE A 112 11.00 0.20 7.68
N GLN A 113 11.07 1.37 7.05
CA GLN A 113 11.97 1.60 5.92
C GLN A 113 13.44 1.37 6.28
N THR A 114 13.81 1.67 7.52
CA THR A 114 15.20 1.58 7.99
C THR A 114 15.71 0.15 8.16
N TYR A 115 14.81 -0.85 8.14
CA TYR A 115 15.19 -2.26 8.26
C TYR A 115 15.73 -2.85 6.97
N GLY A 116 15.56 -2.16 5.84
CA GLY A 116 15.92 -2.68 4.52
C GLY A 116 15.04 -3.84 4.03
N GLN A 117 14.00 -4.21 4.79
CA GLN A 117 13.06 -5.28 4.46
C GLN A 117 11.79 -4.78 3.75
N ALA A 118 11.52 -3.47 3.80
CA ALA A 118 10.36 -2.86 3.15
C ALA A 118 10.46 -3.00 1.62
N LYS A 119 9.41 -3.53 0.98
CA LYS A 119 9.34 -3.66 -0.48
C LYS A 119 8.53 -2.51 -1.07
N GLY A 120 9.07 -1.85 -2.09
CA GLY A 120 8.43 -0.71 -2.72
C GLY A 120 8.10 0.38 -1.70
N GLN A 121 6.82 0.75 -1.59
CA GLN A 121 6.36 1.84 -0.73
C GLN A 121 5.84 1.40 0.65
N GLN A 122 6.16 0.18 1.10
CA GLN A 122 5.68 -0.33 2.39
C GLN A 122 6.20 0.44 3.61
N GLY A 123 7.39 1.02 3.51
CA GLY A 123 8.02 1.81 4.58
C GLY A 123 7.61 3.27 4.61
N PHE A 124 6.55 3.66 3.89
CA PHE A 124 6.17 5.06 3.72
C PHE A 124 4.67 5.28 3.98
N LEU A 125 4.34 6.46 4.52
CA LEU A 125 2.95 6.90 4.75
C LEU A 125 2.61 8.11 3.89
N ASN A 126 1.45 8.08 3.26
CA ASN A 126 0.88 9.28 2.65
C ASN A 126 0.10 10.08 3.70
N VAL A 127 0.13 11.40 3.54
CA VAL A 127 -0.67 12.34 4.32
C VAL A 127 -1.66 13.00 3.38
N VAL A 128 -2.93 13.05 3.77
CA VAL A 128 -3.96 13.80 3.06
C VAL A 128 -4.70 14.66 4.06
N VAL A 129 -4.85 15.94 3.73
CA VAL A 129 -5.64 16.88 4.51
C VAL A 129 -6.97 17.11 3.80
N LYS A 130 -8.07 16.74 4.43
CA LYS A 130 -9.43 16.92 3.90
C LYS A 130 -10.28 17.59 4.95
N GLU A 131 -10.94 18.69 4.58
CA GLU A 131 -11.86 19.43 5.47
C GLU A 131 -11.21 19.84 6.81
N GLY A 132 -9.90 20.12 6.81
CA GLY A 132 -9.14 20.49 8.01
C GLY A 132 -8.73 19.32 8.91
N GLU A 133 -9.05 18.08 8.51
CA GLU A 133 -8.68 16.85 9.19
C GLU A 133 -7.54 16.14 8.46
N VAL A 134 -6.69 15.44 9.22
CA VAL A 134 -5.51 14.73 8.69
C VAL A 134 -5.81 13.25 8.62
N PHE A 135 -5.56 12.67 7.46
CA PHE A 135 -5.67 11.24 7.20
C PHE A 135 -4.31 10.68 6.77
N LEU A 136 -4.01 9.49 7.26
CA LEU A 136 -2.82 8.72 6.94
C LEU A 136 -3.21 7.46 6.17
N SER A 137 -2.33 7.02 5.29
CA SER A 137 -2.46 5.74 4.60
C SER A 137 -1.09 5.18 4.23
N SER A 138 -1.02 3.88 3.97
CA SER A 138 0.19 3.30 3.37
C SER A 138 0.43 3.91 1.99
N ALA A 139 1.68 4.25 1.67
CA ALA A 139 2.05 4.75 0.36
C ALA A 139 2.06 3.69 -0.75
N VAL A 140 1.79 2.42 -0.41
CA VAL A 140 1.62 1.35 -1.41
C VAL A 140 0.37 1.62 -2.26
N LYS A 141 0.52 1.49 -3.57
CA LYS A 141 -0.57 1.73 -4.52
C LYS A 141 -1.78 0.85 -4.22
N GLY A 142 -2.95 1.48 -4.08
CA GLY A 142 -4.20 0.78 -3.80
C GLY A 142 -4.41 0.40 -2.34
N ALA A 143 -3.58 0.91 -1.41
CA ALA A 143 -3.87 0.84 0.01
C ALA A 143 -5.17 1.60 0.35
N SER A 144 -5.88 1.13 1.37
CA SER A 144 -7.02 1.84 1.93
C SER A 144 -6.57 3.14 2.62
N MET A 145 -7.49 4.11 2.73
CA MET A 145 -7.22 5.43 3.29
C MET A 145 -8.25 5.73 4.37
N ASP A 146 -8.07 5.08 5.52
CA ASP A 146 -9.12 4.96 6.53
C ASP A 146 -8.63 5.34 7.94
N THR A 147 -7.42 5.92 8.04
CA THR A 147 -6.80 6.26 9.34
C THR A 147 -6.78 7.76 9.55
N LYS A 148 -7.60 8.23 10.49
CA LYS A 148 -7.65 9.64 10.90
C LYS A 148 -6.65 9.87 12.03
N VAL A 149 -5.95 11.01 12.00
CA VAL A 149 -5.20 11.52 13.15
C VAL A 149 -6.17 12.30 14.04
N GLU A 150 -6.38 11.83 15.26
CA GLU A 150 -7.45 12.32 16.13
C GLU A 150 -6.99 13.47 17.04
N SER A 151 -5.94 13.22 17.84
CA SER A 151 -5.49 14.13 18.88
C SER A 151 -4.00 13.93 19.20
N SER A 152 -3.41 14.89 19.91
CA SER A 152 -2.07 14.74 20.50
C SER A 152 -2.21 14.04 21.86
N VAL A 153 -1.54 12.90 22.02
CA VAL A 153 -1.46 12.17 23.28
C VAL A 153 -0.38 12.80 24.16
N ALA A 154 0.82 12.95 23.61
CA ALA A 154 1.96 13.54 24.27
C ALA A 154 2.85 14.26 23.26
N SER A 155 3.52 15.33 23.68
CA SER A 155 4.48 16.00 22.82
C SER A 155 5.62 16.60 23.63
N GLN A 156 6.84 16.37 23.15
CA GLN A 156 8.04 17.08 23.54
C GLN A 156 8.58 17.73 22.27
N PRO A 157 8.35 19.05 22.08
CA PRO A 157 8.67 19.74 20.84
C PRO A 157 10.08 19.45 20.35
N TYR A 158 10.21 19.23 19.04
CA TYR A 158 11.45 18.89 18.33
C TYR A 158 12.02 17.48 18.60
N ASN A 159 11.48 16.73 19.56
CA ASN A 159 11.98 15.40 19.92
C ASN A 159 11.00 14.27 19.63
N ILE A 160 9.88 14.22 20.34
CA ILE A 160 8.88 13.16 20.17
C ILE A 160 7.49 13.76 20.15
N SER A 161 6.69 13.35 19.15
CA SER A 161 5.25 13.57 19.16
C SER A 161 4.55 12.21 19.16
N ILE A 162 3.57 12.02 20.04
CA ILE A 162 2.70 10.85 20.08
C ILE A 162 1.29 11.31 19.72
N LEU A 163 0.77 10.81 18.60
CA LEU A 163 -0.51 11.21 18.04
C LEU A 163 -1.46 10.01 17.99
N SER A 164 -2.70 10.19 18.44
CA SER A 164 -3.73 9.14 18.38
C SER A 164 -4.22 8.96 16.95
N ILE A 165 -4.44 7.72 16.55
CA ILE A 165 -5.02 7.37 15.25
C ILE A 165 -6.21 6.42 15.39
N SER A 166 -7.17 6.55 14.48
CA SER A 166 -8.47 5.85 14.56
C SER A 166 -8.44 4.37 14.15
N SER A 167 -7.42 3.93 13.42
CA SER A 167 -7.35 2.58 12.86
C SER A 167 -5.92 2.18 12.49
N PRO A 168 -5.56 0.89 12.54
CA PRO A 168 -4.21 0.43 12.22
C PRO A 168 -3.87 0.62 10.74
N ILE A 169 -2.63 1.04 10.45
CA ILE A 169 -2.14 1.17 9.08
C ILE A 169 -1.34 -0.08 8.69
N ILE A 170 -1.94 -0.93 7.85
CA ILE A 170 -1.31 -2.16 7.38
C ILE A 170 -0.94 -2.01 5.90
N ALA A 171 0.37 -1.94 5.61
CA ALA A 171 0.83 -1.85 4.24
C ALA A 171 0.52 -3.17 3.48
N PRO A 172 -0.08 -3.10 2.28
CA PRO A 172 -0.29 -4.28 1.45
C PRO A 172 1.01 -5.08 1.25
N GLY A 173 0.93 -6.40 1.49
CA GLY A 173 2.04 -7.33 1.35
C GLY A 173 3.09 -7.29 2.47
N ILE A 174 2.82 -6.60 3.59
CA ILE A 174 3.77 -6.49 4.72
C ILE A 174 4.02 -7.82 5.44
N ASP A 175 3.10 -8.77 5.33
CA ASP A 175 3.25 -10.14 5.83
C ASP A 175 3.99 -11.07 4.86
N GLY A 176 4.47 -10.55 3.72
CA GLY A 176 5.18 -11.31 2.70
C GLY A 176 4.26 -12.05 1.73
N ALA A 177 2.96 -12.13 2.02
CA ALA A 177 1.95 -12.54 1.08
C ALA A 177 1.50 -11.30 0.28
N LEU A 178 1.80 -11.25 -1.02
CA LEU A 178 1.19 -10.26 -1.90
C LEU A 178 -0.30 -10.61 -2.03
N SER A 179 -1.12 -10.16 -1.08
CA SER A 179 -2.54 -10.01 -1.33
C SER A 179 -2.65 -9.02 -2.49
N PRO A 180 -3.26 -9.38 -3.63
CA PRO A 180 -3.57 -8.38 -4.63
C PRO A 180 -4.42 -7.33 -3.92
N ALA A 181 -3.92 -6.08 -3.90
CA ALA A 181 -4.76 -4.95 -3.52
C ALA A 181 -6.08 -5.13 -4.26
N SER A 182 -7.21 -5.04 -3.56
CA SER A 182 -8.52 -4.89 -4.19
C SER A 182 -8.48 -3.61 -5.00
N ALA A 183 -7.91 -3.67 -6.19
CA ALA A 183 -8.27 -2.80 -7.26
C ALA A 183 -9.77 -3.01 -7.39
N LYS A 184 -10.57 -2.04 -6.94
CA LYS A 184 -11.87 -1.82 -7.57
C LYS A 184 -11.56 -1.79 -9.06
N GLN A 185 -11.84 -2.90 -9.73
CA GLN A 185 -11.75 -2.98 -11.18
C GLN A 185 -12.55 -1.78 -11.69
N PRO A 186 -11.97 -0.91 -12.54
CA PRO A 186 -12.77 0.01 -13.31
C PRO A 186 -13.80 -0.86 -14.02
N ASN A 187 -15.08 -0.67 -13.69
CA ASN A 187 -16.23 -1.46 -14.14
C ASN A 187 -15.91 -2.27 -15.39
N ALA A 188 -15.68 -3.57 -15.22
CA ALA A 188 -15.59 -4.45 -16.35
C ALA A 188 -16.88 -4.26 -17.16
N PRO A 189 -16.82 -3.94 -18.47
CA PRO A 189 -18.01 -3.91 -19.29
C PRO A 189 -18.73 -5.27 -19.12
N PRO A 190 -20.07 -5.29 -19.06
CA PRO A 190 -20.83 -6.51 -18.76
C PRO A 190 -20.27 -7.66 -19.58
N GLN A 191 -19.77 -8.70 -18.90
CA GLN A 191 -19.33 -9.90 -19.58
C GLN A 191 -20.53 -10.46 -20.33
N LEU A 192 -20.53 -10.24 -21.65
CA LEU A 192 -21.42 -10.90 -22.58
C LEU A 192 -21.20 -12.39 -22.38
N VAL A 193 -22.18 -13.04 -21.74
CA VAL A 193 -22.28 -14.47 -21.53
C VAL A 193 -22.15 -15.14 -22.89
N ARG A 194 -20.92 -15.41 -23.32
CA ARG A 194 -20.61 -16.01 -24.61
C ARG A 194 -20.68 -17.53 -24.48
N GLY A 195 -21.77 -17.98 -23.87
CA GLY A 195 -22.08 -19.38 -23.60
C GLY A 195 -23.52 -19.66 -23.99
N ARG A 196 -23.83 -19.63 -25.29
CA ARG A 196 -24.90 -20.43 -25.94
C ARG A 196 -25.08 -20.19 -27.44
N GLN A 197 -24.54 -19.12 -28.04
CA GLN A 197 -24.76 -18.87 -29.48
C GLN A 197 -23.70 -19.47 -30.43
N ARG A 198 -22.53 -19.90 -29.93
CA ARG A 198 -21.47 -20.48 -30.79
C ARG A 198 -21.82 -21.86 -31.38
N ARG A 199 -22.83 -22.55 -30.85
CA ARG A 199 -23.26 -23.87 -31.36
C ARG A 199 -24.17 -23.79 -32.59
N LYS A 200 -24.98 -22.73 -32.77
CA LYS A 200 -25.87 -22.62 -33.94
C LYS A 200 -25.17 -22.14 -35.22
N ALA A 201 -24.15 -21.27 -35.11
CA ALA A 201 -23.45 -20.74 -36.29
C ALA A 201 -22.49 -21.75 -36.95
N ARG A 202 -21.90 -22.69 -36.19
CA ARG A 202 -21.07 -23.77 -36.76
C ARG A 202 -21.90 -24.82 -37.51
N SER A 203 -23.18 -25.00 -37.16
CA SER A 203 -24.06 -25.96 -37.84
C SER A 203 -24.50 -25.47 -39.22
N LYS A 204 -24.88 -24.19 -39.37
CA LYS A 204 -25.26 -23.66 -40.69
C LYS A 204 -24.09 -23.62 -41.68
N LYS A 205 -22.88 -23.29 -41.22
CA LYS A 205 -21.71 -23.23 -42.12
C LYS A 205 -21.25 -24.63 -42.58
N ARG A 206 -21.46 -25.67 -41.75
CA ARG A 206 -21.19 -27.07 -42.14
C ARG A 206 -22.30 -27.66 -43.04
N LEU A 207 -23.56 -27.22 -42.87
CA LEU A 207 -24.66 -27.61 -43.75
C LEU A 207 -24.52 -26.96 -45.15
N LEU A 208 -24.10 -25.70 -45.22
CA LEU A 208 -23.86 -25.00 -46.50
C LEU A 208 -22.70 -25.65 -47.29
N LEU A 209 -21.63 -26.08 -46.59
CA LEU A 209 -20.49 -26.74 -47.23
C LEU A 209 -20.78 -28.19 -47.65
N LEU A 210 -21.80 -28.84 -47.08
CA LEU A 210 -22.23 -30.18 -47.48
C LEU A 210 -23.18 -30.13 -48.69
N VAL A 211 -24.04 -29.11 -48.78
CA VAL A 211 -24.94 -28.93 -49.94
C VAL A 211 -24.16 -28.53 -51.19
N GLN A 212 -23.09 -27.75 -51.05
CA GLN A 212 -22.29 -27.30 -52.20
C GLN A 212 -21.29 -28.35 -52.73
N ARG A 213 -21.09 -29.47 -52.02
CA ARG A 213 -20.33 -30.63 -52.51
C ARG A 213 -21.18 -31.72 -53.19
N VAL A 214 -22.51 -31.65 -53.10
CA VAL A 214 -23.41 -32.61 -53.78
C VAL A 214 -23.87 -32.11 -55.16
N THR A 215 -23.80 -30.80 -55.43
CA THR A 215 -24.25 -30.21 -56.71
C THR A 215 -23.22 -30.29 -57.85
N VAL A 216 -21.99 -30.77 -57.61
CA VAL A 216 -20.93 -30.86 -58.64
C VAL A 216 -20.74 -32.28 -59.20
N GLU A 217 -21.39 -33.30 -58.61
CA GLU A 217 -21.14 -34.73 -58.91
C GLU A 217 -22.39 -35.46 -59.45
N ARG A 218 -23.27 -34.78 -60.20
CA ARG A 218 -24.29 -35.46 -61.04
C ARG A 218 -24.42 -34.77 -62.39
N ARG A 219 -23.55 -35.18 -63.33
CA ARG A 219 -23.90 -35.18 -64.76
C ARG A 219 -24.78 -36.40 -65.03
N PRO A 220 -25.98 -36.24 -65.61
CA PRO A 220 -26.57 -37.29 -66.43
C PRO A 220 -26.34 -36.97 -67.91
N MET A 221 -25.53 -37.81 -68.56
CA MET A 221 -25.65 -38.06 -69.99
C MET A 221 -27.03 -38.71 -70.27
N VAL A 222 -27.44 -38.64 -71.54
CA VAL A 222 -28.45 -39.44 -72.23
C VAL A 222 -29.86 -38.82 -72.31
N ALA A 223 -30.10 -38.13 -73.43
CA ALA A 223 -31.37 -38.19 -74.15
C ALA A 223 -31.12 -37.78 -75.62
N GLN A 224 -30.44 -38.69 -76.34
CA GLN A 224 -30.55 -38.76 -77.80
C GLN A 224 -31.81 -39.58 -78.14
N SER A 225 -32.35 -39.31 -79.32
CA SER A 225 -33.26 -40.12 -80.15
C SER A 225 -34.72 -40.26 -79.74
N TYR A 226 -35.58 -39.41 -80.34
CA TYR A 226 -36.76 -39.77 -81.16
C TYR A 226 -37.06 -38.50 -82.00
N LEU A 227 -36.56 -38.31 -83.22
CA LEU A 227 -36.89 -38.94 -84.51
C LEU A 227 -38.23 -38.46 -85.11
N GLN A 228 -38.10 -37.68 -86.18
CA GLN A 228 -39.02 -37.44 -87.32
C GLN A 228 -40.24 -36.54 -87.17
N MET A 229 -40.16 -35.35 -87.79
CA MET A 229 -40.98 -34.96 -88.95
C MET A 229 -40.36 -33.68 -89.57
N GLN A 230 -39.54 -33.77 -90.62
CA GLN A 230 -39.86 -33.84 -92.06
C GLN A 230 -40.31 -32.51 -92.73
N ILE A 231 -39.50 -32.11 -93.73
CA ILE A 231 -39.85 -31.54 -95.06
C ILE A 231 -40.31 -30.07 -95.05
N ALA A 232 -39.48 -29.06 -95.35
CA ALA A 232 -38.90 -28.60 -96.64
C ALA A 232 -39.80 -27.58 -97.44
N PRO A 233 -39.20 -26.68 -98.26
CA PRO A 233 -39.69 -25.34 -98.66
C PRO A 233 -40.34 -25.34 -100.07
N PRO A 234 -40.51 -24.22 -100.83
CA PRO A 234 -39.49 -23.22 -101.23
C PRO A 234 -39.63 -21.82 -100.63
#